data_AF-A0A2S0NJS4-F1
#
_entry.id   AF-A0A2S0NJS4-F1
#
_cell.length_a   1.000
_cell.length_b   1.000
_cell.length_c   1.000
_cell.angle_alpha   90.00
_cell.angle_beta   90.00
_cell.angle_gamma   90.00
#
_symmetry.space_group_name_H-M   'P 1'
#
loop_
_entity.id
_entity.type
_entity.pdbx_description
1 polymer ?
#
loop_
_entity_poly.entity_id
_entity_poly.type
_entity_poly.pdbx_seq_one_letter_code
_entity_poly.pdbx_strand_id
1 'polypeptide(L)'
;MKKEKKPKINSNKNLKNIWGNKFDTSEINRRNRKIIIKNYFSLSIKKITLISMMVTLNIVVSAFSKFVIGMVPINGFFVLEVSFFTILIFLLITNLFYTIFFIQMTTWFRVAFGDEWVGLLAMDLIDSYFIIIFAFILFIVKYLMVKFKTPNILNKVFWLQIPIFIIVILLTAGFGTLLNWGFLLTIYGMPEQTQIGYLPIIFGLNIAKYSINVLIFMLLYKPVLILIKNYQF
;
A
#
# COMPACT_ATOMS: atom_id res chain seq x y z
N MET A 1 44.80 -35.06 15.98
CA MET A 1 43.80 -34.50 15.05
C MET A 1 43.39 -33.09 15.48
N LYS A 2 43.98 -32.05 14.88
CA LYS A 2 43.54 -30.66 15.07
C LYS A 2 42.21 -30.49 14.34
N LYS A 3 41.12 -30.20 15.08
CA LYS A 3 39.85 -29.79 14.49
C LYS A 3 40.09 -28.47 13.75
N GLU A 4 40.13 -28.52 12.43
CA GLU A 4 40.06 -27.33 11.58
C GLU A 4 38.80 -26.55 11.96
N LYS A 5 39.00 -25.38 12.57
CA LYS A 5 37.94 -24.39 12.75
C LYS A 5 37.55 -23.95 11.35
N LYS A 6 36.43 -24.49 10.84
CA LYS A 6 35.78 -23.99 9.63
C LYS A 6 35.70 -22.47 9.72
N PRO A 7 36.18 -21.73 8.71
CA PRO A 7 36.13 -20.27 8.74
C PRO A 7 34.67 -19.85 8.93
N LYS A 8 34.42 -18.99 9.91
CA LYS A 8 33.14 -18.28 10.04
C LYS A 8 32.98 -17.49 8.74
N ILE A 9 32.21 -18.04 7.80
CA ILE A 9 31.79 -17.33 6.60
C ILE A 9 31.09 -16.08 7.10
N ASN A 10 31.75 -14.93 6.90
CA ASN A 10 31.23 -13.63 7.23
C ASN A 10 30.10 -13.34 6.22
N SER A 11 28.91 -13.90 6.48
CA SER A 11 27.76 -13.94 5.55
C SER A 11 27.17 -12.56 5.24
N ASN A 12 27.71 -11.50 5.84
CA ASN A 12 27.17 -10.15 5.72
C ASN A 12 27.74 -9.32 4.58
N LYS A 13 28.85 -9.72 3.92
CA LYS A 13 29.55 -8.79 3.00
C LYS A 13 29.12 -8.80 1.51
N ASN A 14 28.38 -9.81 1.02
CA ASN A 14 28.13 -9.97 -0.42
C ASN A 14 26.66 -10.09 -0.85
N LEU A 15 25.68 -9.72 -0.03
CA LEU A 15 24.33 -9.49 -0.51
C LEU A 15 24.21 -8.01 -0.91
N LYS A 16 24.41 -7.72 -2.20
CA LYS A 16 23.99 -6.44 -2.78
C LYS A 16 22.47 -6.37 -2.70
N ASN A 17 21.95 -5.86 -1.60
CA ASN A 17 20.52 -5.62 -1.44
C ASN A 17 20.08 -4.56 -2.46
N ILE A 18 18.91 -4.73 -3.07
CA ILE A 18 18.26 -3.77 -4.01
C ILE A 18 18.29 -2.35 -3.41
N TRP A 19 18.07 -2.25 -2.11
CA TRP A 19 17.98 -0.99 -1.38
C TRP A 19 19.31 -0.53 -0.76
N GLY A 20 20.35 -1.37 -0.76
CA GLY A 20 21.64 -1.14 -0.10
C GLY A 20 21.59 -1.19 1.43
N ASN A 21 20.48 -0.77 2.07
CA ASN A 21 20.33 -0.66 3.53
C ASN A 21 19.11 -1.41 4.10
N LYS A 22 18.17 -1.87 3.26
CA LYS A 22 16.92 -2.55 3.65
C LYS A 22 16.85 -3.95 3.05
N PHE A 23 16.31 -4.91 3.80
CA PHE A 23 15.98 -6.25 3.30
C PHE A 23 14.68 -6.22 2.49
N ASP A 24 14.68 -6.76 1.27
CA ASP A 24 13.48 -6.95 0.45
C ASP A 24 13.09 -8.43 0.40
N THR A 25 11.80 -8.74 0.52
CA THR A 25 11.31 -10.13 0.43
C THR A 25 11.54 -10.72 -0.96
N SER A 26 11.67 -9.89 -1.99
CA SER A 26 12.00 -10.34 -3.34
C SER A 26 13.40 -10.98 -3.47
N GLU A 27 14.27 -10.82 -2.45
CA GLU A 27 15.63 -11.39 -2.43
C GLU A 27 15.72 -12.71 -1.67
N ILE A 28 14.57 -13.32 -1.35
CA ILE A 28 14.52 -14.53 -0.54
C ILE A 28 15.16 -15.73 -1.25
N ASN A 29 16.03 -16.42 -0.53
CA ASN A 29 16.69 -17.66 -0.93
C ASN A 29 16.76 -18.63 0.26
N ARG A 30 17.15 -19.89 0.02
CA ARG A 30 17.20 -20.92 1.09
C ARG A 30 18.10 -20.54 2.26
N ARG A 31 19.14 -19.72 2.05
CA ARG A 31 20.14 -19.35 3.07
C ARG A 31 19.71 -18.16 3.93
N ASN A 32 19.02 -17.18 3.36
CA ASN A 32 18.62 -15.94 4.04
C ASN A 32 17.15 -15.92 4.50
N ARG A 33 16.32 -16.92 4.13
CA ARG A 33 14.88 -16.98 4.43
C ARG A 33 14.54 -16.69 5.90
N LYS A 34 15.22 -17.35 6.85
CA LYS A 34 14.96 -17.14 8.28
C LYS A 34 15.22 -15.70 8.72
N ILE A 35 16.28 -15.09 8.21
CA ILE A 35 16.67 -13.71 8.55
C ILE A 35 15.68 -12.72 7.94
N ILE A 36 15.31 -12.90 6.67
CA ILE A 36 14.34 -12.04 5.97
C ILE A 36 12.97 -12.10 6.67
N ILE A 37 12.46 -13.30 6.97
CA ILE A 37 11.17 -13.46 7.66
C ILE A 37 11.22 -12.83 9.05
N LYS A 38 12.29 -13.06 9.82
CA LYS A 38 12.45 -12.45 11.15
C LYS A 38 12.45 -10.92 11.07
N ASN A 39 13.15 -10.33 10.10
CA ASN A 39 13.20 -8.88 9.90
C ASN A 39 11.90 -8.30 9.35
N TYR A 40 11.15 -9.09 8.59
CA TYR A 40 9.84 -8.72 8.06
C TYR A 40 8.83 -8.49 9.18
N PHE A 41 8.79 -9.37 10.18
CA PHE A 41 7.87 -9.30 11.32
C PHE A 41 8.48 -8.66 12.59
N SER A 42 9.75 -8.23 12.56
CA SER A 42 10.37 -7.61 13.74
C SER A 42 9.76 -6.25 14.03
N LEU A 43 9.25 -6.06 15.25
CA LEU A 43 8.75 -4.78 15.71
C LEU A 43 9.83 -4.10 16.55
N SER A 44 10.44 -3.04 16.02
CA SER A 44 11.41 -2.21 16.74
C SER A 44 10.75 -0.92 17.21
N ILE A 45 11.31 -0.27 18.24
CA ILE A 45 10.83 1.04 18.72
C ILE A 45 10.75 2.04 17.57
N LYS A 46 11.75 2.07 16.68
CA LYS A 46 11.75 2.92 15.48
C LYS A 46 10.54 2.66 14.58
N LYS A 47 10.17 1.39 14.35
CA LYS A 47 8.98 1.04 13.54
C LYS A 47 7.69 1.45 14.23
N ILE A 48 7.59 1.30 15.55
CA ILE A 48 6.43 1.74 16.33
C ILE A 48 6.27 3.27 16.19
N THR A 49 7.34 4.04 16.40
CA THR A 49 7.33 5.49 16.23
C THR A 49 6.91 5.90 14.81
N LEU A 50 7.45 5.22 13.79
CA LEU A 50 7.07 5.47 12.39
C LEU A 50 5.59 5.17 12.13
N ILE A 51 5.06 4.05 12.62
CA ILE A 51 3.64 3.72 12.50
C ILE A 51 2.80 4.83 13.12
N SER A 52 3.11 5.25 14.35
CA SER A 52 2.36 6.32 15.05
C SER A 52 2.41 7.66 14.31
N MET A 53 3.58 8.05 13.79
CA MET A 53 3.72 9.27 12.98
C MET A 53 2.89 9.20 11.70
N MET A 54 2.91 8.06 11.02
CA MET A 54 2.17 7.86 9.78
C MET A 54 0.66 7.80 10.03
N VAL A 55 0.22 7.25 11.17
CA VAL A 55 -1.20 7.22 11.53
C VAL A 55 -1.68 8.65 11.78
N THR A 56 -0.90 9.43 12.53
CA THR A 56 -1.18 10.85 12.78
C THR A 56 -1.26 11.63 11.46
N LEU A 57 -0.30 11.42 10.56
CA LEU A 57 -0.29 12.07 9.25
C LEU A 57 -1.52 11.68 8.42
N ASN A 58 -1.87 10.40 8.36
CA ASN A 58 -3.05 9.93 7.64
C ASN A 58 -4.32 10.58 8.20
N ILE A 59 -4.48 10.62 9.52
CA ILE A 59 -5.60 11.26 10.19
C ILE A 59 -5.71 12.75 9.80
N VAL A 60 -4.60 13.49 9.87
CA VAL A 60 -4.57 14.92 9.50
C VAL A 60 -4.97 15.11 8.03
N VAL A 61 -4.44 14.29 7.12
CA VAL A 61 -4.77 14.35 5.69
C VAL A 61 -6.23 13.95 5.45
N SER A 62 -6.75 12.94 6.15
CA SER A 62 -8.16 12.53 6.07
C SER A 62 -9.09 13.63 6.55
N ALA A 63 -8.78 14.27 7.68
CA ALA A 63 -9.55 15.40 8.18
C ALA A 63 -9.52 16.57 7.18
N PHE A 64 -8.34 16.91 6.66
CA PHE A 64 -8.20 17.94 5.61
C PHE A 64 -9.01 17.57 4.36
N SER A 65 -8.91 16.33 3.90
CA SER A 65 -9.67 15.84 2.75
C SER A 65 -11.16 15.94 2.98
N LYS A 66 -11.67 15.59 4.17
CA LYS A 66 -13.09 15.65 4.51
C LYS A 66 -13.61 17.09 4.57
N PHE A 67 -12.91 17.97 5.30
CA PHE A 67 -13.41 19.32 5.58
C PHE A 67 -13.07 20.38 4.53
N VAL A 68 -12.01 20.17 3.74
CA VAL A 68 -11.56 21.16 2.74
C VAL A 68 -11.91 20.74 1.32
N ILE A 69 -11.73 19.44 0.99
CA ILE A 69 -11.93 18.91 -0.36
C ILE A 69 -13.31 18.22 -0.49
N GLY A 70 -13.76 17.58 0.59
CA GLY A 70 -14.91 16.67 0.66
C GLY A 70 -16.29 17.34 0.71
N MET A 71 -16.36 18.66 0.51
CA MET A 71 -17.65 19.39 0.44
C MET A 71 -18.49 19.06 -0.82
N VAL A 72 -18.02 18.19 -1.72
CA VAL A 72 -18.78 17.74 -2.89
C VAL A 72 -19.05 16.23 -2.79
N PRO A 73 -20.04 15.79 -1.98
CA PRO A 73 -20.52 14.42 -2.05
C PRO A 73 -21.11 14.18 -3.44
N ILE A 74 -20.51 13.29 -4.22
CA ILE A 74 -21.06 12.92 -5.53
C ILE A 74 -22.15 11.87 -5.25
N ASN A 75 -23.41 12.28 -5.44
CA ASN A 75 -24.61 11.47 -5.21
C ASN A 75 -24.82 10.98 -3.76
N GLY A 76 -24.26 11.66 -2.75
CA GLY A 76 -24.61 11.44 -1.33
C GLY A 76 -23.86 10.31 -0.60
N PHE A 77 -23.10 9.47 -1.30
CA PHE A 77 -22.34 8.36 -0.68
C PHE A 77 -20.89 8.22 -1.19
N PHE A 78 -20.48 8.90 -2.26
CA PHE A 78 -19.08 8.90 -2.71
C PHE A 78 -18.33 10.14 -2.25
N VAL A 79 -17.27 9.92 -1.48
CA VAL A 79 -16.32 10.95 -1.05
C VAL A 79 -14.97 10.72 -1.74
N LEU A 80 -14.47 11.73 -2.44
CA LEU A 80 -13.11 11.72 -2.97
C LEU A 80 -12.13 11.99 -1.85
N GLU A 81 -11.45 10.93 -1.43
CA GLU A 81 -10.48 11.00 -0.34
C GLU A 81 -9.05 10.98 -0.84
N VAL A 82 -8.26 11.93 -0.36
CA VAL A 82 -6.86 12.11 -0.73
C VAL A 82 -5.91 11.56 0.35
N SER A 83 -6.38 10.71 1.26
CA SER A 83 -5.53 10.13 2.32
C SER A 83 -4.80 8.86 1.90
N PHE A 84 -5.26 8.19 0.83
CA PHE A 84 -4.74 6.87 0.44
C PHE A 84 -3.27 6.90 0.00
N PHE A 85 -2.77 8.03 -0.53
CA PHE A 85 -1.34 8.14 -0.86
C PHE A 85 -0.43 7.91 0.37
N THR A 86 -0.89 8.25 1.58
CA THR A 86 -0.12 8.01 2.81
C THR A 86 0.04 6.52 3.11
N ILE A 87 -0.94 5.69 2.73
CA ILE A 87 -0.87 4.22 2.81
C ILE A 87 0.19 3.70 1.83
N LEU A 88 0.25 4.24 0.61
CA LEU A 88 1.28 3.89 -0.38
C LEU A 88 2.69 4.27 0.09
N ILE A 89 2.85 5.47 0.66
CA ILE A 89 4.11 5.89 1.31
C ILE A 89 4.47 4.92 2.43
N PHE A 90 3.51 4.56 3.27
CA PHE A 90 3.74 3.66 4.39
C PHE A 90 4.18 2.26 3.92
N LEU A 91 3.59 1.74 2.84
CA LEU A 91 4.01 0.49 2.19
C LEU A 91 5.45 0.56 1.67
N LEU A 92 5.83 1.68 1.05
CA LEU A 92 7.19 1.89 0.53
C LEU A 92 8.23 1.85 1.67
N ILE A 93 7.93 2.53 2.78
CA ILE A 93 8.84 2.60 3.93
C ILE A 93 8.88 1.28 4.69
N THR A 94 7.75 0.58 4.84
CA THR A 94 7.63 -0.63 5.67
C THR A 94 7.49 -1.90 4.83
N ASN A 95 6.38 -2.63 4.97
CA ASN A 95 6.03 -3.83 4.23
C ASN A 95 4.50 -4.08 4.28
N LEU A 96 4.02 -5.00 3.43
CA LEU A 96 2.60 -5.29 3.29
C LEU A 96 1.91 -5.64 4.62
N PHE A 97 2.56 -6.41 5.50
CA PHE A 97 1.94 -6.82 6.76
C PHE A 97 1.62 -5.62 7.65
N TYR A 98 2.59 -4.74 7.87
CA TYR A 98 2.32 -3.52 8.65
C TYR A 98 1.37 -2.58 7.92
N THR A 99 1.40 -2.52 6.59
CA THR A 99 0.46 -1.70 5.83
C THR A 99 -0.98 -2.16 6.01
N ILE A 100 -1.26 -3.47 6.06
CA ILE A 100 -2.63 -3.94 6.35
C ILE A 100 -3.09 -3.52 7.74
N PHE A 101 -2.25 -3.67 8.78
CA PHE A 101 -2.58 -3.16 10.12
C PHE A 101 -2.81 -1.65 10.12
N PHE A 102 -1.99 -0.92 9.37
CA PHE A 102 -2.12 0.52 9.22
C PHE A 102 -3.45 0.91 8.60
N ILE A 103 -3.87 0.27 7.50
CA ILE A 103 -5.18 0.48 6.87
C ILE A 103 -6.28 0.28 7.90
N GLN A 104 -6.31 -0.87 8.58
CA GLN A 104 -7.32 -1.17 9.60
C GLN A 104 -7.39 -0.07 10.67
N MET A 105 -6.24 0.31 11.25
CA MET A 105 -6.21 1.39 12.26
C MET A 105 -6.74 2.70 11.70
N THR A 106 -6.28 3.11 10.51
CA THR A 106 -6.64 4.41 9.94
C THR A 106 -8.08 4.48 9.47
N THR A 107 -8.65 3.39 8.95
CA THR A 107 -10.04 3.34 8.50
C THR A 107 -10.98 3.36 9.70
N TRP A 108 -10.76 2.50 10.69
CA TRP A 108 -11.64 2.42 11.85
C TRP A 108 -11.51 3.61 12.81
N PHE A 109 -10.37 4.29 12.84
CA PHE A 109 -10.23 5.53 13.62
C PHE A 109 -11.24 6.60 13.17
N ARG A 110 -11.68 6.56 11.92
CA ARG A 110 -12.62 7.55 11.37
C ARG A 110 -14.04 7.42 11.87
N VAL A 111 -14.38 6.32 12.54
CA VAL A 111 -15.61 6.26 13.34
C VAL A 111 -15.65 7.43 14.34
N ALA A 112 -14.49 7.84 14.89
CA ALA A 112 -14.39 9.00 15.77
C ALA A 112 -14.67 10.35 15.06
N PHE A 113 -14.57 10.38 13.73
CA PHE A 113 -14.94 11.55 12.90
C PHE A 113 -16.40 11.51 12.42
N GLY A 114 -17.18 10.54 12.88
CA GLY A 114 -18.59 10.37 12.51
C GLY A 114 -18.80 9.76 11.12
N ASP A 115 -17.79 9.07 10.56
CA ASP A 115 -17.96 8.33 9.31
C ASP A 115 -18.85 7.10 9.50
N GLU A 116 -19.64 6.76 8.49
CA GLU A 116 -20.58 5.65 8.52
C GLU A 116 -19.91 4.28 8.38
N TRP A 117 -20.42 3.29 9.12
CA TRP A 117 -19.85 1.94 9.18
C TRP A 117 -19.76 1.24 7.82
N VAL A 118 -20.79 1.37 6.98
CA VAL A 118 -20.87 0.70 5.67
C VAL A 118 -19.84 1.30 4.71
N GLY A 119 -19.72 2.63 4.70
CA GLY A 119 -18.74 3.35 3.90
C GLY A 119 -17.30 3.01 4.33
N LEU A 120 -17.05 2.91 5.64
CA LEU A 120 -15.75 2.50 6.18
C LEU A 120 -15.42 1.03 5.83
N LEU A 121 -16.40 0.13 5.89
CA LEU A 121 -16.21 -1.26 5.46
C LEU A 121 -15.87 -1.34 3.96
N ALA A 122 -16.61 -0.61 3.11
CA ALA A 122 -16.33 -0.54 1.69
C ALA A 122 -14.92 0.01 1.42
N MET A 123 -14.56 1.09 2.11
CA MET A 123 -13.23 1.69 2.01
C MET A 123 -12.14 0.69 2.40
N ASP A 124 -12.27 0.02 3.55
CA ASP A 124 -11.28 -0.92 4.05
C ASP A 124 -11.04 -2.09 3.08
N LEU A 125 -12.13 -2.67 2.55
CA LEU A 125 -12.06 -3.80 1.62
C LEU A 125 -11.40 -3.40 0.30
N ILE A 126 -11.81 -2.27 -0.28
CA ILE A 126 -11.30 -1.82 -1.59
C ILE A 126 -9.84 -1.34 -1.46
N ASP A 127 -9.50 -0.59 -0.41
CA ASP A 127 -8.13 -0.12 -0.16
C ASP A 127 -7.18 -1.29 0.16
N SER A 128 -7.63 -2.27 0.95
CA SER A 128 -6.87 -3.49 1.22
C SER A 128 -6.66 -4.30 -0.06
N TYR A 129 -7.69 -4.44 -0.90
CA TYR A 129 -7.58 -5.12 -2.20
C TYR A 129 -6.52 -4.44 -3.09
N PHE A 130 -6.58 -3.12 -3.23
CA PHE A 130 -5.58 -2.35 -3.99
C PHE A 130 -4.16 -2.68 -3.53
N ILE A 131 -3.92 -2.58 -2.21
CA ILE A 131 -2.59 -2.72 -1.62
C ILE A 131 -2.08 -4.16 -1.75
N ILE A 132 -2.93 -5.17 -1.55
CA ILE A 132 -2.56 -6.57 -1.70
C ILE A 132 -2.16 -6.87 -3.14
N ILE A 133 -2.99 -6.50 -4.12
CA ILE A 133 -2.72 -6.76 -5.53
C ILE A 133 -1.48 -6.00 -5.99
N PHE A 134 -1.35 -4.71 -5.63
CA PHE A 134 -0.16 -3.91 -5.94
C PHE A 134 1.11 -4.53 -5.37
N ALA A 135 1.12 -4.85 -4.07
CA ALA A 135 2.29 -5.43 -3.40
C ALA A 135 2.65 -6.80 -3.99
N PHE A 136 1.66 -7.62 -4.36
CA PHE A 136 1.87 -8.93 -4.97
C PHE A 136 2.49 -8.82 -6.37
N ILE A 137 1.94 -7.99 -7.25
CA ILE A 137 2.49 -7.78 -8.60
C ILE A 137 3.90 -7.21 -8.50
N LEU A 138 4.11 -6.20 -7.64
CA LEU A 138 5.41 -5.59 -7.42
C LEU A 138 6.44 -6.60 -6.88
N PHE A 139 6.02 -7.48 -5.96
CA PHE A 139 6.85 -8.58 -5.46
C PHE A 139 7.28 -9.52 -6.59
N ILE A 140 6.35 -9.96 -7.45
CA ILE A 140 6.67 -10.83 -8.59
C ILE A 140 7.68 -10.15 -9.51
N VAL A 141 7.44 -8.89 -9.88
CA VAL A 141 8.32 -8.13 -10.78
C VAL A 141 9.72 -8.02 -10.19
N LYS A 142 9.84 -7.60 -8.93
CA LYS A 142 11.15 -7.52 -8.25
C LYS A 142 11.84 -8.87 -8.14
N TYR A 143 11.10 -9.92 -7.79
CA TYR A 143 11.62 -11.29 -7.66
C TYR A 143 12.21 -11.79 -8.97
N LEU A 144 11.50 -11.56 -10.09
CA LEU A 144 12.01 -11.89 -11.43
C LEU A 144 13.26 -11.07 -11.76
N MET A 145 13.26 -9.76 -11.50
CA MET A 145 14.43 -8.90 -11.78
C MET A 145 15.69 -9.33 -11.01
N VAL A 146 15.54 -9.74 -9.75
CA VAL A 146 16.62 -10.30 -8.94
C VAL A 146 17.11 -11.61 -9.52
N LYS A 147 16.18 -12.52 -9.87
CA LYS A 147 16.51 -13.82 -10.47
C LYS A 147 17.27 -13.68 -11.78
N PHE A 148 16.90 -12.70 -12.61
CA PHE A 148 17.56 -12.39 -13.89
C PHE A 148 18.76 -11.44 -13.77
N LYS A 149 19.20 -11.07 -12.55
CA LYS A 149 20.36 -10.19 -12.31
C LYS A 149 20.31 -8.87 -13.10
N THR A 150 19.12 -8.27 -13.17
CA THR A 150 18.92 -7.05 -13.97
C THR A 150 19.76 -5.89 -13.41
N PRO A 151 20.52 -5.14 -14.23
CA PRO A 151 21.23 -3.96 -13.75
C PRO A 151 20.25 -2.81 -13.43
N ASN A 152 20.60 -1.96 -12.48
CA ASN A 152 19.82 -0.77 -12.06
C ASN A 152 18.36 -1.07 -11.68
N ILE A 153 18.15 -2.10 -10.87
CA ILE A 153 16.81 -2.57 -10.44
C ILE A 153 15.94 -1.42 -9.90
N LEU A 154 16.47 -0.56 -9.03
CA LEU A 154 15.71 0.54 -8.42
C LEU A 154 15.07 1.50 -9.45
N ASN A 155 15.84 1.97 -10.44
CA ASN A 155 15.32 2.88 -11.47
C ASN A 155 14.27 2.19 -12.34
N LYS A 156 14.50 0.92 -12.70
CA LYS A 156 13.54 0.16 -13.51
C LYS A 156 12.25 -0.13 -12.75
N VAL A 157 12.35 -0.48 -11.46
CA VAL A 157 11.19 -0.69 -10.58
C VAL A 157 10.37 0.59 -10.42
N PHE A 158 10.99 1.76 -10.40
CA PHE A 158 10.24 3.02 -10.39
C PHE A 158 9.38 3.21 -11.65
N TRP A 159 9.97 3.04 -12.83
CA TRP A 159 9.21 3.20 -14.08
C TRP A 159 8.15 2.12 -14.28
N LEU A 160 8.44 0.89 -13.85
CA LEU A 160 7.48 -0.22 -13.91
C LEU A 160 6.29 -0.06 -12.97
N GLN A 161 6.39 0.78 -11.92
CA GLN A 161 5.25 1.03 -11.05
C GLN A 161 4.10 1.73 -11.79
N ILE A 162 4.38 2.59 -12.78
CA ILE A 162 3.34 3.32 -13.53
C ILE A 162 2.37 2.36 -14.23
N PRO A 163 2.80 1.44 -15.12
CA PRO A 163 1.87 0.50 -15.74
C PRO A 163 1.24 -0.48 -14.73
N ILE A 164 1.95 -0.84 -13.65
CA ILE A 164 1.37 -1.66 -12.57
C ILE A 164 0.21 -0.91 -11.91
N PHE A 165 0.38 0.37 -11.57
CA PHE A 165 -0.67 1.17 -10.97
C PHE A 165 -1.89 1.28 -11.88
N ILE A 166 -1.72 1.49 -13.19
CA ILE A 166 -2.84 1.52 -14.14
C ILE A 166 -3.65 0.22 -14.07
N ILE A 167 -2.98 -0.93 -14.11
CA ILE A 167 -3.64 -2.24 -14.04
C ILE A 167 -4.35 -2.41 -12.68
N VAL A 168 -3.66 -2.09 -11.57
CA VAL A 168 -4.24 -2.24 -10.22
C VAL A 168 -5.43 -1.32 -10.01
N ILE A 169 -5.39 -0.09 -10.52
CA ILE A 169 -6.50 0.87 -10.45
C ILE A 169 -7.73 0.28 -11.16
N LEU A 170 -7.57 -0.26 -12.37
CA LEU A 170 -8.67 -0.87 -13.12
C LEU A 170 -9.25 -2.10 -12.40
N LEU A 171 -8.38 -2.98 -11.89
CA LEU A 171 -8.81 -4.16 -11.12
C LEU A 171 -9.54 -3.76 -9.83
N THR A 172 -9.03 -2.75 -9.13
CA THR A 172 -9.62 -2.26 -7.88
C THR A 172 -10.94 -1.57 -8.14
N ALA A 173 -11.06 -0.77 -9.20
CA ALA A 173 -12.33 -0.17 -9.59
C ALA A 173 -13.37 -1.24 -9.93
N GLY A 174 -12.98 -2.28 -10.67
CA GLY A 174 -13.84 -3.43 -10.94
C GLY A 174 -14.27 -4.16 -9.66
N PHE A 175 -13.34 -4.40 -8.74
CA PHE A 175 -13.64 -4.99 -7.43
C PHE A 175 -14.59 -4.12 -6.61
N GLY A 176 -14.38 -2.80 -6.57
CA GLY A 176 -15.29 -1.87 -5.90
C GLY A 176 -16.70 -1.88 -6.50
N THR A 177 -16.82 -1.95 -7.83
CA THR A 177 -18.10 -2.11 -8.52
C THR A 177 -18.76 -3.45 -8.18
N LEU A 178 -17.99 -4.54 -8.12
CA LEU A 178 -18.50 -5.87 -7.73
C LEU A 178 -19.02 -5.89 -6.28
N LEU A 179 -18.33 -5.26 -5.33
CA LEU A 179 -18.82 -5.14 -3.95
C LEU A 179 -20.10 -4.30 -3.88
N ASN A 180 -20.17 -3.22 -4.65
CA ASN A 180 -21.33 -2.36 -4.70
C ASN A 180 -22.56 -3.07 -5.27
N TRP A 181 -22.39 -3.80 -6.36
CA TRP A 181 -23.42 -4.66 -6.92
C TRP A 181 -23.79 -5.83 -6.01
N GLY A 182 -22.80 -6.46 -5.36
CA GLY A 182 -23.00 -7.67 -4.58
C GLY A 182 -23.75 -7.44 -3.28
N PHE A 183 -23.43 -6.38 -2.53
CA PHE A 183 -24.13 -6.12 -1.26
C PHE A 183 -24.15 -4.67 -0.79
N LEU A 184 -23.19 -3.80 -1.14
CA LEU A 184 -23.14 -2.47 -0.52
C LEU A 184 -24.37 -1.62 -0.87
N LEU A 185 -24.78 -1.55 -2.13
CA LEU A 185 -25.95 -0.76 -2.54
C LEU A 185 -27.25 -1.25 -1.89
N THR A 186 -27.36 -2.57 -1.70
CA THR A 186 -28.48 -3.18 -0.98
C THR A 186 -28.50 -2.78 0.50
N ILE A 187 -27.33 -2.76 1.16
CA ILE A 187 -27.22 -2.29 2.56
C ILE A 187 -27.58 -0.79 2.66
N TYR A 188 -27.23 0.01 1.66
CA TYR A 188 -27.64 1.42 1.57
C TYR A 188 -29.15 1.61 1.27
N GLY A 189 -29.92 0.54 1.09
CA GLY A 189 -31.35 0.61 0.81
C GLY A 189 -31.69 1.11 -0.60
N MET A 190 -30.74 1.04 -1.54
CA MET A 190 -30.97 1.51 -2.91
C MET A 190 -31.87 0.54 -3.69
N PRO A 191 -32.94 1.01 -4.37
CA PRO A 191 -33.81 0.17 -5.17
C PRO A 191 -33.06 -0.56 -6.28
N GLU A 192 -33.26 -1.88 -6.42
CA GLU A 192 -32.55 -2.74 -7.39
C GLU A 192 -32.56 -2.19 -8.82
N GLN A 193 -33.68 -1.60 -9.24
CA GLN A 193 -33.89 -1.02 -10.56
C GLN A 193 -32.89 0.13 -10.87
N THR A 194 -32.47 0.87 -9.84
CA THR A 194 -31.55 2.00 -9.98
C THR A 194 -30.09 1.60 -9.82
N GLN A 195 -29.80 0.48 -9.14
CA GLN A 195 -28.44 0.05 -8.81
C GLN A 195 -27.55 -0.10 -10.05
N ILE A 196 -28.08 -0.70 -11.12
CA ILE A 196 -27.34 -0.93 -12.37
C ILE A 196 -26.84 0.38 -12.98
N GLY A 197 -27.63 1.45 -12.90
CA GLY A 197 -27.27 2.77 -13.42
C GLY A 197 -26.11 3.43 -12.66
N TYR A 198 -25.93 3.10 -11.37
CA TYR A 198 -24.84 3.63 -10.56
C TYR A 198 -23.51 2.90 -10.78
N LEU A 199 -23.51 1.64 -11.22
CA LEU A 199 -22.28 0.84 -11.35
C LEU A 199 -21.18 1.49 -12.23
N PRO A 200 -21.49 2.08 -13.41
CA PRO A 200 -20.48 2.77 -14.22
C PRO A 200 -19.93 4.04 -13.54
N ILE A 201 -20.78 4.75 -12.79
CA ILE A 201 -20.39 5.95 -12.04
C ILE A 201 -19.42 5.54 -10.93
N ILE A 202 -19.74 4.50 -10.18
CA ILE A 202 -18.90 3.92 -9.12
C ILE A 202 -17.54 3.50 -9.68
N PHE A 203 -17.54 2.83 -10.83
CA PHE A 203 -16.32 2.41 -11.51
C PHE A 203 -15.44 3.62 -11.86
N GLY A 204 -16.01 4.65 -12.49
CA GLY A 204 -15.29 5.88 -12.85
C GLY A 204 -14.76 6.65 -11.64
N LEU A 205 -15.55 6.76 -10.58
CA LEU A 205 -15.15 7.44 -9.35
C LEU A 205 -13.99 6.72 -8.64
N ASN A 206 -14.01 5.38 -8.60
CA ASN A 206 -12.89 4.60 -8.06
C ASN A 206 -11.62 4.81 -8.88
N ILE A 207 -11.70 4.83 -10.22
CA ILE A 207 -10.56 5.14 -11.08
C ILE A 207 -10.00 6.52 -10.73
N ALA A 208 -10.85 7.55 -10.66
CA ALA A 208 -10.44 8.91 -10.35
C ALA A 208 -9.77 8.99 -8.96
N LYS A 209 -10.41 8.42 -7.93
CA LYS A 209 -9.91 8.38 -6.55
C LYS A 209 -8.49 7.82 -6.47
N TYR A 210 -8.26 6.62 -7.02
CA TYR A 210 -6.94 6.00 -6.95
C TYR A 210 -5.93 6.68 -7.87
N SER A 211 -6.34 7.19 -9.03
CA SER A 211 -5.44 7.93 -9.93
C SER A 211 -4.87 9.18 -9.26
N ILE A 212 -5.70 9.96 -8.57
CA ILE A 212 -5.26 11.15 -7.82
C ILE A 212 -4.26 10.77 -6.72
N ASN A 213 -4.58 9.75 -5.92
CA ASN A 213 -3.70 9.31 -4.83
C ASN A 213 -2.36 8.75 -5.34
N VAL A 214 -2.39 7.98 -6.42
CA VAL A 214 -1.18 7.47 -7.07
C VAL A 214 -0.34 8.61 -7.63
N LEU A 215 -0.96 9.62 -8.26
CA LEU A 215 -0.25 10.78 -8.77
C LEU A 215 0.48 11.54 -7.66
N ILE A 216 -0.20 11.80 -6.53
CA ILE A 216 0.42 12.44 -5.36
C ILE A 216 1.56 11.58 -4.81
N PHE A 217 1.36 10.26 -4.69
CA PHE A 217 2.42 9.34 -4.28
C PHE A 217 3.65 9.41 -5.20
N MET A 218 3.44 9.43 -6.52
CA MET A 218 4.53 9.49 -7.49
C MET A 218 5.34 10.78 -7.39
N LEU A 219 4.69 11.93 -7.10
CA LEU A 219 5.37 13.20 -6.84
C LEU A 219 6.24 13.14 -5.57
N LEU A 220 5.76 12.45 -4.54
CA LEU A 220 6.46 12.30 -3.25
C LEU A 220 7.46 11.15 -3.23
N TYR A 221 7.46 10.27 -4.23
CA TYR A 221 8.27 9.04 -4.25
C TYR A 221 9.76 9.31 -4.07
N LYS A 222 10.33 10.24 -4.85
CA LYS A 222 11.76 10.58 -4.78
C LYS A 222 12.16 11.18 -3.42
N PRO A 223 11.45 12.20 -2.88
CA PRO A 223 11.69 12.68 -1.52
C PRO A 223 11.66 11.58 -0.46
N VAL A 224 10.66 10.71 -0.50
CA VAL A 224 10.52 9.60 0.46
C VAL A 224 11.69 8.61 0.33
N LEU A 225 12.15 8.31 -0.89
CA LEU A 225 13.34 7.47 -1.09
C LEU A 225 14.61 8.05 -0.46
N ILE A 226 14.79 9.38 -0.54
CA ILE A 226 15.93 10.05 0.09
C ILE A 226 15.86 9.89 1.61
N LEU A 227 14.68 10.07 2.21
CA LEU A 227 14.47 9.89 3.64
C LEU A 227 14.75 8.44 4.09
N ILE A 228 14.28 7.43 3.34
CA ILE A 228 14.56 6.02 3.64
C ILE A 228 16.06 5.74 3.63
N LYS A 229 16.80 6.32 2.66
CA LYS A 229 18.25 6.14 2.56
C LYS A 229 18.99 6.76 3.76
N ASN A 230 18.57 7.95 4.18
CA ASN A 230 19.25 8.71 5.23
C ASN A 230 18.96 8.18 6.65
N TYR A 231 17.73 7.76 6.92
CA TYR A 231 17.31 7.40 8.28
C TYR A 231 17.27 5.90 8.58
N GLN A 232 17.46 5.04 7.58
CA GLN A 232 17.60 3.58 7.71
C GLN A 232 16.55 2.96 8.66
N PHE A 233 15.27 3.19 8.34
CA PHE A 233 14.13 2.63 9.10
C PHE A 233 14.04 1.09 9.01
#